data_AF-A0A2D6YU22-F1
#
_entry.id   AF-A0A2D6YU22-F1
#
_cell.length_a   1.000
_cell.length_b   1.000
_cell.length_c   1.000
_cell.angle_alpha   90.00
_cell.angle_beta   90.00
_cell.angle_gamma   90.00
#
_symmetry.space_group_name_H-M   'P 1'
#
loop_
_entity.id
_entity.type
_entity.pdbx_description
1 polymer ?
#
loop_
_entity_poly.entity_id
_entity_poly.type
_entity_poly.pdbx_seq_one_letter_code
_entity_poly.pdbx_strand_id
1 'polypeptide(L)'
;MNHDTDRANPSEDSGTSSSISPSAAILWASAFLIATLAIFQAGHLSPNPAFAGMATTTDEGFSLVTTSSGNGPKENPYEFLYVIDSSDESLLIYSIPNANNPSASKLVLMGGANLPRLFSAGRGG
;
A
#
# COMPACT_ATOMS: atom_id res chain seq x y z
N MET A 1 -17.80 -87.85 3.65
CA MET A 1 -18.32 -86.52 3.33
C MET A 1 -18.21 -85.63 4.55
N ASN A 2 -17.65 -84.44 4.58
CA ASN A 2 -16.87 -83.63 3.65
C ASN A 2 -16.08 -82.63 4.53
N HIS A 3 -14.85 -82.30 4.10
CA HIS A 3 -14.12 -81.11 4.50
C HIS A 3 -14.97 -79.85 4.22
N ASP A 4 -14.79 -78.78 5.01
CA ASP A 4 -14.16 -77.55 4.52
C ASP A 4 -14.10 -76.45 5.60
N THR A 5 -12.89 -75.96 5.76
CA THR A 5 -12.48 -74.75 6.47
C THR A 5 -12.79 -73.52 5.62
N ASP A 6 -13.43 -72.49 6.17
CA ASP A 6 -13.35 -71.12 5.62
C ASP A 6 -13.16 -70.14 6.78
N ARG A 7 -11.91 -69.75 7.06
CA ARG A 7 -11.19 -68.59 6.52
C ARG A 7 -11.65 -67.29 7.18
N ALA A 8 -10.77 -66.80 8.05
CA ALA A 8 -10.83 -65.48 8.66
C ALA A 8 -10.96 -64.39 7.60
N ASN A 9 -11.86 -63.44 7.84
CA ASN A 9 -11.99 -62.23 7.06
C ASN A 9 -11.26 -61.11 7.83
N PRO A 10 -10.03 -60.72 7.47
CA PRO A 10 -9.47 -59.49 8.00
C PRO A 10 -10.16 -58.35 7.27
N SER A 11 -11.01 -57.63 7.99
CA SER A 11 -11.49 -56.32 7.57
C SER A 11 -10.29 -55.43 7.27
N GLU A 12 -10.06 -55.18 5.99
CA GLU A 12 -9.08 -54.23 5.47
C GLU A 12 -9.40 -52.84 6.04
N ASP A 13 -8.60 -52.43 7.02
CA ASP A 13 -8.52 -51.05 7.46
C ASP A 13 -7.93 -50.23 6.31
N SER A 14 -8.81 -49.59 5.55
CA SER A 14 -8.45 -48.64 4.51
C SER A 14 -8.08 -47.31 5.16
N GLY A 15 -6.92 -47.33 5.84
CA GLY A 15 -6.20 -46.13 6.21
C GLY A 15 -5.96 -45.31 4.95
N THR A 16 -6.81 -44.32 4.74
CA THR A 16 -6.75 -43.39 3.61
C THR A 16 -5.53 -42.50 3.85
N SER A 17 -4.35 -43.00 3.48
CA SER A 17 -3.15 -42.20 3.40
C SER A 17 -3.37 -41.21 2.25
N SER A 18 -3.85 -40.01 2.60
CA SER A 18 -3.92 -38.87 1.70
C SER A 18 -2.49 -38.50 1.31
N SER A 19 -1.96 -39.19 0.30
CA SER A 19 -0.70 -38.87 -0.34
C SER A 19 -0.86 -37.52 -0.99
N ILE A 20 -0.38 -36.47 -0.32
CA ILE A 20 -0.31 -35.14 -0.90
C ILE A 20 0.47 -35.29 -2.20
N SER A 21 -0.18 -35.04 -3.33
CA SER A 21 0.49 -35.15 -4.63
C SER A 21 1.72 -34.23 -4.60
N PRO A 22 2.90 -34.69 -5.07
CA PRO A 22 4.12 -33.90 -5.02
C PRO A 22 3.97 -32.54 -5.71
N SER A 23 3.12 -32.47 -6.74
CA SER A 23 2.71 -31.22 -7.39
C SER A 23 2.01 -30.25 -6.44
N ALA A 24 1.07 -30.73 -5.61
CA ALA A 24 0.38 -29.92 -4.62
C ALA A 24 1.36 -29.42 -3.53
N ALA A 25 2.30 -30.26 -3.10
CA ALA A 25 3.33 -29.87 -2.13
C ALA A 25 4.24 -28.75 -2.66
N ILE A 26 4.65 -28.83 -3.93
CA ILE A 26 5.48 -27.81 -4.59
C ILE A 26 4.70 -26.50 -4.75
N LEU A 27 3.42 -26.56 -5.13
CA LEU A 27 2.56 -25.37 -5.25
C LEU A 27 2.36 -24.66 -3.91
N TRP A 28 2.15 -25.43 -2.84
CA TRP A 28 2.03 -24.86 -1.50
C TRP A 28 3.34 -24.20 -1.05
N ALA A 29 4.47 -24.89 -1.23
CA ALA A 29 5.77 -24.35 -0.87
C ALA A 29 6.08 -23.03 -1.62
N SER A 30 5.80 -22.97 -2.92
CA SER A 30 6.02 -21.75 -3.72
C SER A 30 5.06 -20.62 -3.33
N ALA A 31 3.78 -20.93 -3.05
CA ALA A 31 2.81 -19.96 -2.60
C ALA A 31 3.23 -19.30 -1.27
N PHE A 32 3.71 -20.07 -0.29
CA PHE A 32 4.23 -19.54 0.97
C PHE A 32 5.45 -18.65 0.75
N LEU A 33 6.37 -19.06 -0.12
CA LEU A 33 7.58 -18.32 -0.42
C LEU A 33 7.27 -16.97 -1.07
N ILE A 34 6.36 -16.96 -2.06
CA ILE A 34 5.90 -15.74 -2.74
C ILE A 34 5.15 -14.82 -1.76
N ALA A 35 4.23 -15.38 -0.95
CA ALA A 35 3.48 -14.61 0.03
C ALA A 35 4.41 -13.96 1.08
N THR A 36 5.41 -14.70 1.54
CA THR A 36 6.42 -14.18 2.47
C THR A 36 7.20 -13.04 1.81
N LEU A 37 7.70 -13.24 0.59
CA LEU A 37 8.44 -12.21 -0.13
C LEU A 37 7.61 -10.95 -0.40
N ALA A 38 6.31 -11.10 -0.68
CA ALA A 38 5.39 -9.99 -0.87
C ALA A 38 5.21 -9.16 0.42
N ILE A 39 5.06 -9.82 1.57
CA ILE A 39 4.96 -9.15 2.88
C ILE A 39 6.26 -8.41 3.22
N PHE A 40 7.41 -9.04 3.00
CA PHE A 40 8.72 -8.41 3.27
C PHE A 40 8.95 -7.18 2.41
N GLN A 41 8.58 -7.23 1.13
CA GLN A 41 8.67 -6.06 0.24
C GLN A 41 7.70 -4.95 0.65
N ALA A 42 6.49 -5.28 1.08
CA ALA A 42 5.52 -4.30 1.57
C ALA A 42 6.01 -3.58 2.84
N GLY A 43 6.75 -4.26 3.71
CA GLY A 43 7.37 -3.66 4.90
C GLY A 43 8.63 -2.83 4.61
N HIS A 44 9.19 -2.94 3.40
CA HIS A 44 10.43 -2.26 3.00
C HIS A 44 10.22 -1.02 2.16
N LEU A 45 8.98 -0.53 2.04
CA LEU A 45 8.71 0.78 1.45
C LEU A 45 9.54 1.79 2.24
N SER A 46 10.61 2.27 1.62
CA SER A 46 11.47 3.28 2.21
C SER A 46 10.56 4.44 2.59
N PRO A 47 10.62 4.92 3.84
CA PRO A 47 10.00 6.20 4.16
C PRO A 47 10.48 7.17 3.10
N ASN A 48 9.57 7.75 2.33
CA ASN A 48 9.88 8.82 1.40
C ASN A 48 9.63 10.11 2.17
N PRO A 49 10.59 10.58 2.98
CA PRO A 49 10.44 11.83 3.67
C PRO A 49 10.21 12.93 2.64
N ALA A 50 9.18 13.73 2.89
CA ALA A 50 9.01 14.98 2.18
C ALA A 50 10.13 15.93 2.64
N PHE A 51 10.81 16.62 1.71
CA PHE A 51 11.85 17.63 2.04
C PHE A 51 11.70 18.97 1.28
N ALA A 52 10.54 19.21 0.66
CA ALA A 52 10.15 20.37 -0.14
C ALA A 52 10.77 20.42 -1.54
N GLY A 53 10.04 21.03 -2.47
CA GLY A 53 10.51 21.24 -3.84
C GLY A 53 10.22 20.09 -4.81
N MET A 54 9.46 19.08 -4.37
CA MET A 54 8.98 18.03 -5.26
C MET A 54 7.68 18.47 -5.94
N ALA A 55 7.63 18.30 -7.26
CA ALA A 55 6.40 18.39 -8.03
C ALA A 55 6.25 17.10 -8.85
N THR A 56 5.09 16.48 -8.78
CA THR A 56 4.77 15.29 -9.59
C THR A 56 3.31 15.35 -10.04
N THR A 57 3.03 14.72 -11.17
CA THR A 57 1.66 14.56 -11.69
C THR A 57 1.40 13.08 -11.88
N THR A 58 0.22 12.63 -11.48
CA THR A 58 -0.24 11.26 -11.66
C THR A 58 -1.06 11.16 -12.95
N ASP A 59 -1.08 9.98 -13.54
CA ASP A 59 -1.90 9.68 -14.73
C ASP A 59 -3.42 9.80 -14.43
N GLU A 60 -3.80 9.82 -13.15
CA GLU A 60 -5.17 9.96 -12.68
C GLU A 60 -5.62 11.43 -12.52
N GLY A 61 -4.81 12.40 -12.96
CA GLY A 61 -5.19 13.81 -12.98
C GLY A 61 -4.89 14.59 -11.70
N PHE A 62 -4.11 14.00 -10.78
CA PHE A 62 -3.64 14.70 -9.59
C PHE A 62 -2.24 15.27 -9.80
N SER A 63 -2.05 16.55 -9.49
CA SER A 63 -0.72 17.14 -9.36
C SER A 63 -0.41 17.43 -7.89
N LEU A 64 0.74 16.97 -7.44
CA LEU A 64 1.22 17.11 -6.06
C LEU A 64 2.44 18.02 -6.06
N VAL A 65 2.41 19.07 -5.26
CA VAL A 65 3.52 20.01 -5.11
C VAL A 65 3.84 20.18 -3.63
N THR A 66 5.11 20.08 -3.27
CA THR A 66 5.59 20.33 -1.90
C THR A 66 6.40 21.60 -1.83
N THR A 67 6.18 22.41 -0.81
CA THR A 67 7.00 23.62 -0.54
C THR A 67 7.34 23.72 0.93
N SER A 68 8.44 24.41 1.23
CA SER A 68 8.82 24.69 2.61
C SER A 68 7.79 25.62 3.25
N SER A 69 7.35 25.25 4.45
CA SER A 69 6.49 26.09 5.28
C SER A 69 7.22 27.27 5.94
N GLY A 70 8.55 27.34 5.79
CA GLY A 70 9.41 28.30 6.49
C GLY A 70 9.76 27.90 7.92
N ASN A 71 9.24 26.77 8.41
CA ASN A 71 9.52 26.23 9.74
C ASN A 71 10.35 24.94 9.66
N GLY A 72 10.99 24.57 10.77
CA GLY A 72 11.81 23.35 10.89
C GLY A 72 13.30 23.56 10.56
N PRO A 73 14.10 22.49 10.60
CA PRO A 73 15.52 22.52 10.24
C PRO A 73 15.76 23.00 8.79
N LYS A 74 16.88 23.67 8.54
CA LYS A 74 17.20 24.23 7.20
C LYS A 74 17.35 23.15 6.13
N GLU A 75 17.87 22.00 6.51
CA GLU A 75 18.17 20.87 5.64
C GLU A 75 16.93 19.99 5.43
N ASN A 76 16.02 19.96 6.41
CA ASN A 76 14.81 19.15 6.42
C ASN A 76 13.61 19.98 6.92
N PRO A 77 13.14 20.97 6.13
CA PRO A 77 12.07 21.87 6.55
C PRO A 77 10.73 21.14 6.68
N TYR A 78 9.82 21.70 7.47
CA TYR A 78 8.42 21.27 7.44
C TYR A 78 7.75 21.80 6.18
N GLU A 79 6.72 21.11 5.71
CA GLU A 79 6.16 21.35 4.37
C GLU A 79 4.69 21.65 4.33
N PHE A 80 4.30 22.31 3.24
CA PHE A 80 2.96 22.24 2.70
C PHE A 80 2.93 21.32 1.48
N LEU A 81 1.90 20.48 1.41
CA LEU A 81 1.54 19.69 0.24
C LEU A 81 0.31 20.33 -0.41
N TYR A 82 0.47 20.78 -1.63
CA TYR A 82 -0.62 21.19 -2.51
C TYR A 82 -1.03 20.00 -3.37
N VAL A 83 -2.30 19.65 -3.32
CA VAL A 83 -2.92 18.64 -4.19
C VAL A 83 -3.87 19.37 -5.12
N ILE A 84 -3.59 19.27 -6.42
CA ILE A 84 -4.41 19.83 -7.48
C ILE A 84 -5.11 18.65 -8.14
N ASP A 85 -6.43 18.56 -7.97
CA ASP A 85 -7.27 17.58 -8.64
C ASP A 85 -7.86 18.21 -9.90
N SER A 86 -7.46 17.69 -11.05
CA SER A 86 -7.92 18.18 -12.35
C SER A 86 -9.33 17.68 -12.71
N SER A 87 -9.79 16.59 -12.10
CA SER A 87 -11.12 16.03 -12.33
C SER A 87 -12.19 16.79 -11.55
N ASP A 88 -11.94 17.05 -10.27
CA ASP A 88 -12.86 17.83 -9.41
C ASP A 88 -12.57 19.34 -9.43
N GLU A 89 -11.58 19.77 -10.23
CA GLU A 89 -11.13 21.15 -10.37
C GLU A 89 -10.87 21.81 -9.01
N SER A 90 -10.12 21.13 -8.15
CA SER A 90 -9.93 21.54 -6.76
C SER A 90 -8.46 21.64 -6.37
N LEU A 91 -8.18 22.58 -5.47
CA LEU A 91 -6.92 22.70 -4.75
C LEU A 91 -7.16 22.34 -3.30
N LEU A 92 -6.35 21.43 -2.76
CA LEU A 92 -6.29 21.11 -1.35
C LEU A 92 -4.88 21.41 -0.83
N ILE A 93 -4.78 22.01 0.35
CA ILE A 93 -3.52 22.40 0.98
C ILE A 93 -3.42 21.67 2.30
N TYR A 94 -2.39 20.84 2.44
CA TYR A 94 -2.07 20.12 3.66
C TYR A 94 -0.78 20.65 4.27
N SER A 95 -0.70 20.71 5.60
CA SER A 95 0.55 20.82 6.32
C SER A 95 1.09 19.43 6.65
N ILE A 96 2.40 19.27 6.59
CA ILE A 96 3.13 18.10 7.05
C ILE A 96 3.97 18.52 8.28
N PRO A 97 3.36 18.65 9.48
CA PRO A 97 4.10 18.89 10.70
C PRO A 97 5.05 17.71 10.95
N ASN A 98 6.29 18.01 11.32
CA ASN A 98 7.32 17.01 11.56
C ASN A 98 7.59 16.09 10.36
N ALA A 99 7.64 16.64 9.13
CA ALA A 99 7.99 15.90 7.91
C ALA A 99 9.28 15.05 8.04
N ASN A 100 10.18 15.46 8.93
CA ASN A 100 11.42 14.79 9.29
C ASN A 100 11.28 13.57 10.23
N ASN A 101 10.09 13.27 10.74
CA ASN A 101 9.80 12.07 11.54
C ASN A 101 8.73 11.22 10.84
N PRO A 102 9.13 10.24 10.00
CA PRO A 102 8.19 9.45 9.20
C PRO A 102 7.18 8.62 10.03
N SER A 103 7.46 8.35 11.30
CA SER A 103 6.52 7.66 12.20
C SER A 103 5.47 8.58 12.83
N ALA A 104 5.63 9.91 12.70
CA ALA A 104 4.75 10.92 13.27
C ALA A 104 4.20 11.91 12.21
N SER A 105 4.67 11.85 10.97
CA SER A 105 4.19 12.66 9.86
C SER A 105 2.71 12.39 9.59
N LYS A 106 1.85 13.36 9.90
CA LYS A 106 0.42 13.35 9.58
C LYS A 106 0.09 14.50 8.65
N LEU A 107 -0.67 14.24 7.58
CA LEU A 107 -1.23 15.30 6.76
C LEU A 107 -2.36 16.01 7.52
N VAL A 108 -2.24 17.32 7.67
CA VAL A 108 -3.26 18.17 8.30
C VAL A 108 -3.84 19.10 7.24
N LEU A 109 -5.12 18.94 6.91
CA LEU A 109 -5.79 19.81 5.94
C LEU A 109 -5.88 21.23 6.50
N MET A 110 -5.29 22.18 5.78
CA MET A 110 -5.31 23.59 6.13
C MET A 110 -6.41 24.35 5.41
N GLY A 111 -6.75 23.91 4.20
CA GLY A 111 -7.79 24.54 3.40
C GLY A 111 -7.85 23.98 2.00
N GLY A 112 -8.76 24.53 1.22
CA GLY A 112 -8.92 24.20 -0.18
C GLY A 112 -9.77 25.24 -0.92
N ALA A 113 -9.74 25.16 -2.24
CA ALA A 113 -10.47 26.06 -3.11
C ALA A 113 -10.86 25.36 -4.42
N ASN A 114 -11.96 25.79 -5.03
CA ASN A 114 -12.28 25.43 -6.41
C ASN A 114 -11.41 26.28 -7.35
N LEU A 115 -10.74 25.62 -8.30
CA LEU A 115 -9.77 26.21 -9.21
C LEU A 115 -10.40 27.26 -10.14
N PRO A 116 -11.54 27.02 -10.82
CA PRO A 116 -12.21 28.04 -11.63
C PRO A 116 -12.49 29.33 -10.85
N ARG A 117 -13.02 29.20 -9.62
CA ARG A 117 -13.27 30.36 -8.75
C ARG A 117 -11.99 31.06 -8.35
N LEU A 118 -10.95 30.31 -7.98
CA LEU A 118 -9.65 30.86 -7.60
C LEU A 118 -8.99 31.62 -8.76
N PHE A 119 -9.08 31.08 -9.98
CA PHE A 119 -8.55 31.71 -11.19
C PHE A 119 -9.40 32.89 -11.68
N SER A 120 -10.72 32.87 -11.54
CA SER A 120 -11.57 34.05 -11.78
C SER A 120 -11.25 35.17 -10.80
N ALA A 121 -11.15 34.86 -9.51
CA ALA A 121 -10.76 35.84 -8.49
C ALA A 121 -9.37 36.43 -8.76
N GLY A 122 -8.39 35.62 -9.15
CA GLY A 122 -7.05 36.07 -9.51
C GLY A 122 -7.00 36.96 -10.76
N ARG A 123 -8.00 36.88 -11.64
CA ARG A 123 -8.13 37.72 -12.85
C ARG A 123 -8.99 38.98 -12.64
N GLY A 124 -9.51 39.20 -11.43
CA GLY A 124 -10.29 40.39 -11.09
C GLY A 124 -11.80 40.24 -11.18
N GLY A 125 -12.34 39.02 -11.34
CA GLY A 125 -13.77 38.73 -11.38
C GLY A 125 -14.33 38.62 -12.79
#